data_AF-A0A645E2D1-F1
#
_entry.id   AF-A0A645E2D1-F1
#
_cell.length_a   1.000
_cell.length_b   1.000
_cell.length_c   1.000
_cell.angle_alpha   90.00
_cell.angle_beta   90.00
_cell.angle_gamma   90.00
#
_symmetry.space_group_name_H-M   'P 1'
#
loop_
_entity.id
_entity.type
_entity.pdbx_description
1 polymer ?
#
loop_
_entity_poly.entity_id
_entity_poly.type
_entity_poly.pdbx_seq_one_letter_code
_entity_poly.pdbx_strand_id
1 'polypeptide(L)'
;MEYSFERAAALGYDVIVIFGNPSNYVSRGFKSCKKYNVCLENGTYPSAMMVKELKPDALDGRKWVYYDSPVMKIDEQEAERFDESLEKMEKKFQPSQEEFYIHSHSVIQ
;
A
#
# COMPACT_ATOMS: atom_id res chain seq x y z
N MET A 1 -8.49 11.39 4.60
CA MET A 1 -8.51 9.95 4.91
C MET A 1 -9.83 9.54 5.55
N GLU A 2 -10.24 10.13 6.67
CA GLU A 2 -11.50 9.74 7.35
C GLU A 2 -12.72 9.69 6.44
N TYR A 3 -12.97 10.74 5.64
CA TYR A 3 -14.04 10.74 4.65
C TYR A 3 -13.99 9.50 3.72
N SER A 4 -12.81 9.15 3.21
CA SER A 4 -12.64 7.98 2.34
C SER A 4 -12.91 6.67 3.07
N PHE A 5 -12.58 6.56 4.36
CA PHE A 5 -12.88 5.39 5.17
C PHE A 5 -14.38 5.21 5.36
N GLU A 6 -15.09 6.29 5.69
CA GLU A 6 -16.55 6.30 5.81
C GLU A 6 -17.22 5.91 4.49
N ARG A 7 -16.74 6.46 3.36
CA ARG A 7 -17.25 6.11 2.04
C ARG A 7 -17.00 4.64 1.67
N ALA A 8 -15.81 4.10 1.95
CA ALA A 8 -15.51 2.70 1.69
C ALA A 8 -16.39 1.77 2.53
N ALA A 9 -16.59 2.08 3.81
CA ALA A 9 -17.50 1.33 4.68
C ALA A 9 -18.95 1.38 4.17
N ALA A 10 -19.42 2.56 3.74
CA ALA A 10 -20.76 2.73 3.18
C ALA A 10 -20.97 1.98 1.85
N LEU A 11 -19.90 1.70 1.10
CA LEU A 11 -19.91 0.86 -0.10
C LEU A 11 -19.84 -0.64 0.21
N GLY A 12 -19.72 -1.02 1.48
CA GLY A 12 -19.69 -2.42 1.92
C GLY A 12 -18.30 -3.05 1.95
N TYR A 13 -17.22 -2.26 1.88
CA TYR A 13 -15.87 -2.77 2.07
C TYR A 13 -15.54 -2.88 3.56
N ASP A 14 -15.00 -4.03 3.96
CA ASP A 14 -14.67 -4.31 5.37
C ASP A 14 -13.22 -3.94 5.75
N VAL A 15 -12.32 -3.83 4.77
CA VAL A 15 -10.87 -3.72 4.98
C VAL A 15 -10.24 -2.81 3.93
N ILE A 16 -9.22 -2.06 4.32
CA ILE A 16 -8.33 -1.30 3.44
C ILE A 16 -6.92 -1.87 3.55
N VAL A 17 -6.31 -2.13 2.39
CA VAL A 17 -4.87 -2.44 2.26
C VAL A 17 -4.18 -1.27 1.59
N ILE A 18 -3.01 -0.87 2.09
CA ILE A 18 -2.21 0.21 1.51
C ILE A 18 -0.71 -0.12 1.57
N PHE A 19 0.02 0.37 0.57
CA PHE A 19 1.48 0.37 0.55
C PHE A 19 2.01 1.80 0.74
N GLY A 20 2.96 2.00 1.64
CA GLY A 20 3.62 3.30 1.84
C GLY A 20 4.46 3.37 3.10
N ASN A 21 4.92 4.59 3.44
CA ASN A 21 5.68 4.84 4.67
C ASN A 21 4.75 4.73 5.91
N PRO A 22 5.02 3.82 6.87
CA PRO A 22 4.19 3.64 8.07
C PRO A 22 3.94 4.90 8.89
N SER A 23 4.89 5.84 8.91
CA SER A 23 4.76 7.12 9.64
C SER A 23 3.55 7.94 9.20
N ASN A 24 3.07 7.75 7.98
CA ASN A 24 1.91 8.47 7.44
C ASN A 24 0.55 7.86 7.85
N TYR A 25 0.52 6.59 8.27
CA TYR A 25 -0.74 5.82 8.34
C TYR A 25 -1.03 5.21 9.72
N VAL A 26 -0.01 4.90 10.52
CA VAL A 26 -0.22 4.23 11.81
C VAL A 26 -1.08 5.06 12.77
N SER A 27 -0.89 6.39 12.79
CA SER A 27 -1.72 7.32 13.58
C SER A 27 -3.20 7.35 13.15
N ARG A 28 -3.53 6.80 11.98
CA ARG A 28 -4.89 6.72 11.42
C ARG A 28 -5.50 5.32 11.59
N GLY A 29 -4.87 4.47 12.39
CA GLY A 29 -5.37 3.14 12.75
C GLY A 29 -5.01 2.03 11.77
N PHE A 30 -4.11 2.28 10.82
CA PHE A 30 -3.48 1.20 10.06
C PHE A 30 -2.51 0.42 10.95
N LYS A 31 -2.42 -0.89 10.73
CA LYS A 31 -1.46 -1.78 11.39
C LYS A 31 -0.66 -2.55 10.33
N SER A 32 0.47 -3.10 10.74
CA SER A 32 1.26 -4.01 9.91
C SER A 32 0.41 -5.15 9.35
N CYS A 33 0.58 -5.47 8.06
CA CYS A 33 -0.07 -6.61 7.41
C CYS A 33 0.17 -7.95 8.13
N LYS A 34 1.36 -8.13 8.73
CA LYS A 34 1.72 -9.32 9.52
C LYS A 34 0.82 -9.52 10.72
N LYS A 35 0.43 -8.42 11.42
CA LYS A 35 -0.47 -8.51 12.59
C LYS A 35 -1.87 -9.01 12.22
N TYR A 36 -2.27 -8.83 10.97
CA TYR A 36 -3.53 -9.28 10.42
C TYR A 36 -3.40 -10.53 9.54
N ASN A 37 -2.21 -11.14 9.48
CA ASN A 37 -1.92 -12.31 8.67
C ASN A 37 -2.30 -12.16 7.18
N VAL A 38 -2.15 -10.94 6.64
CA VAL A 38 -2.33 -10.64 5.22
C VAL A 38 -0.96 -10.60 4.55
N CYS A 39 -0.71 -11.48 3.59
CA CYS A 39 0.57 -11.57 2.88
C CYS A 39 0.40 -11.34 1.37
N LEU A 40 1.51 -11.17 0.66
CA LEU A 40 1.53 -11.29 -0.79
C LEU A 40 1.41 -12.75 -1.24
N GLU A 41 1.20 -12.97 -2.54
CA GLU A 41 1.11 -14.31 -3.15
C GLU A 41 2.34 -15.20 -2.81
N ASN A 42 3.53 -14.61 -2.77
CA ASN A 42 4.77 -15.30 -2.40
C ASN A 42 4.92 -15.56 -0.88
N GLY A 43 3.91 -15.25 -0.07
CA GLY A 43 3.90 -15.46 1.38
C GLY A 43 4.66 -14.42 2.20
N THR A 44 5.22 -13.39 1.58
CA THR A 44 5.97 -12.34 2.28
C THR A 44 5.05 -11.29 2.90
N TYR A 45 5.55 -10.60 3.93
CA TYR A 45 4.88 -9.50 4.61
C TYR A 45 5.71 -8.22 4.44
N PRO A 46 5.53 -7.46 3.35
CA PRO A 46 6.28 -6.23 3.11
C PRO A 46 6.10 -5.24 4.26
N SER A 47 7.19 -4.61 4.70
CA SER A 47 7.16 -3.61 5.78
C SER A 47 6.31 -2.39 5.44
N ALA A 48 6.22 -2.07 4.14
CA ALA A 48 5.41 -1.00 3.60
C ALA A 48 3.92 -1.35 3.48
N MET A 49 3.53 -2.62 3.65
CA MET A 49 2.14 -3.05 3.53
C MET A 49 1.43 -2.97 4.87
N MET A 50 0.34 -2.20 4.91
CA MET A 50 -0.47 -2.00 6.10
C MET A 50 -1.94 -2.25 5.81
N VAL A 51 -2.67 -2.56 6.87
CA VAL A 51 -4.07 -2.96 6.83
C VAL A 51 -4.85 -2.19 7.88
N LYS A 52 -6.03 -1.71 7.51
CA LYS A 52 -7.01 -1.09 8.40
C LYS A 52 -8.34 -1.81 8.21
N GLU A 53 -8.84 -2.41 9.28
CA GLU A 53 -10.22 -2.88 9.32
C GLU A 53 -11.18 -1.68 9.42
N LEU A 54 -12.20 -1.67 8.58
CA LEU A 54 -13.34 -0.74 8.64
C LEU A 54 -14.47 -1.33 9.50
N LYS A 55 -14.55 -2.65 9.57
CA LYS A 55 -15.42 -3.40 10.47
C LYS A 55 -14.56 -4.20 11.46
N PRO A 56 -14.84 -4.14 12.77
CA PRO A 56 -14.10 -4.92 13.76
C PRO A 56 -14.09 -6.42 13.42
N ASP A 57 -12.92 -7.04 13.58
CA ASP A 57 -12.70 -8.48 13.42
C ASP A 57 -13.01 -9.05 12.01
N ALA A 58 -13.04 -8.20 10.98
CA ALA A 58 -13.31 -8.60 9.61
C ALA A 58 -12.29 -9.61 9.04
N LEU A 59 -11.04 -9.57 9.52
CA LEU A 59 -9.98 -10.45 9.03
C LEU A 59 -9.84 -11.74 9.82
N ASP A 60 -10.59 -11.93 10.91
CA ASP A 60 -10.80 -13.16 11.70
C ASP A 60 -9.56 -13.96 12.16
N GLY A 61 -8.35 -13.48 11.88
CA GLY A 61 -7.08 -14.11 12.23
C GLY A 61 -6.57 -15.15 11.23
N ARG A 62 -7.38 -15.56 10.23
CA ARG A 62 -6.91 -16.49 9.20
C ARG A 62 -5.87 -15.87 8.29
N LYS A 63 -5.17 -16.71 7.53
CA LYS A 63 -4.22 -16.24 6.52
C LYS A 63 -4.98 -15.71 5.31
N TRP A 64 -4.65 -14.50 4.89
CA TRP A 64 -5.16 -13.85 3.69
C TRP A 64 -4.03 -13.59 2.71
N VAL A 65 -4.35 -13.69 1.42
CA VAL A 65 -3.44 -13.32 0.34
C VAL A 65 -4.00 -12.11 -0.38
N TYR A 66 -3.23 -11.03 -0.41
CA TYR A 66 -3.56 -9.82 -1.16
C TYR A 66 -3.18 -10.01 -2.62
N TYR A 67 -4.12 -9.69 -3.50
CA TYR A 67 -3.92 -9.58 -4.94
C TYR A 67 -4.22 -8.15 -5.36
N ASP A 68 -3.28 -7.54 -6.06
CA ASP A 68 -3.49 -6.23 -6.66
C ASP A 68 -4.41 -6.33 -7.88
N SER A 69 -5.03 -5.20 -8.21
CA SER A 69 -5.84 -5.12 -9.43
C SER A 69 -4.93 -5.17 -10.66
N PRO A 70 -5.34 -5.84 -11.76
CA PRO A 70 -4.57 -5.84 -13.01
C PRO A 70 -4.23 -4.43 -13.53
N VAL A 71 -4.99 -3.40 -13.14
CA VAL A 71 -4.72 -2.00 -13.50
C VAL A 71 -3.41 -1.47 -12.88
N MET A 72 -2.87 -2.13 -11.85
CA MET A 72 -1.58 -1.80 -11.26
C MET A 72 -0.40 -2.27 -12.11
N LYS A 73 -0.65 -3.14 -13.11
CA LYS A 73 0.35 -3.58 -14.08
C LYS A 73 0.46 -2.53 -15.18
N ILE A 74 1.36 -1.58 -14.98
CA ILE A 74 1.65 -0.51 -15.94
C ILE A 74 2.71 -0.96 -16.95
N ASP A 75 2.62 -0.47 -18.19
CA ASP A 75 3.73 -0.52 -19.15
C ASP A 75 4.69 0.63 -18.85
N GLU A 76 5.87 0.30 -18.33
CA GLU A 76 6.91 1.29 -18.00
C GLU A 76 7.33 2.13 -19.21
N GLN A 77 7.33 1.54 -20.42
CA GLN A 77 7.69 2.27 -21.64
C GLN A 77 6.58 3.24 -22.05
N GLU A 78 5.31 2.88 -21.82
CA GLU A 78 4.19 3.79 -22.05
C GLU A 78 4.21 4.95 -21.07
N ALA A 79 4.48 4.67 -19.79
CA ALA A 79 4.65 5.69 -18.76
C ALA A 79 5.78 6.66 -19.12
N GLU A 80 6.93 6.15 -19.59
CA GLU A 80 8.05 6.99 -20.03
C GLU A 80 7.68 7.86 -21.24
N ARG A 81 6.99 7.31 -22.25
CA ARG A 81 6.49 8.09 -23.39
C ARG A 81 5.51 9.18 -22.98
N PHE A 82 4.66 8.92 -21.99
CA PHE A 82 3.75 9.92 -21.44
C PHE A 82 4.52 11.05 -20.74
N ASP A 83 5.49 10.71 -19.89
CA ASP A 83 6.36 11.69 -19.22
C ASP A 83 7.15 12.54 -20.23
N GLU A 84 7.49 11.99 -21.40
CA GLU A 84 8.14 12.75 -22.46
C GLU A 84 7.27 13.85 -23.08
N SER A 85 5.95 13.71 -23.02
CA SER A 85 5.01 14.71 -23.51
C SER A 85 4.83 15.91 -22.57
N LEU A 86 5.31 15.81 -21.34
CA LEU A 86 5.22 16.86 -20.32
C LEU A 86 6.41 17.82 -20.37
N GLU A 87 6.26 18.99 -19.74
CA GLU A 87 7.39 19.91 -19.54
C GLU A 87 8.52 19.22 -18.77
N LYS A 88 9.73 19.29 -19.32
CA LYS A 88 10.88 18.61 -18.73
C LYS A 88 11.29 19.24 -17.40
N MET A 89 11.31 18.42 -16.36
CA MET A 89 11.77 18.81 -15.02
C MET A 89 13.12 18.17 -14.69
N GLU A 90 13.95 18.89 -13.94
CA GLU A 90 15.20 18.35 -13.40
C GLU A 90 14.90 17.23 -12.38
N LYS A 91 15.52 16.06 -12.56
CA LYS A 91 15.41 14.96 -11.59
C LYS A 91 16.20 15.29 -10.32
N LYS A 92 15.50 15.51 -9.22
CA LYS A 92 16.10 15.82 -7.90
C LYS A 92 16.17 14.59 -7.00
N PHE A 93 17.13 14.60 -6.08
CA PHE A 93 17.18 13.67 -4.95
C PHE A 93 16.67 14.33 -3.67
N GLN A 94 15.93 13.58 -2.86
CA GLN A 94 15.48 13.92 -1.51
C GLN A 94 15.69 12.71 -0.58
N PRO A 95 15.84 12.92 0.74
CA PRO A 95 15.95 11.82 1.69
C PRO A 95 14.79 10.81 1.64
N SER A 96 13.59 11.24 1.22
CA SER A 96 12.43 10.36 1.06
C SER A 96 12.63 9.25 0.03
N GLN A 97 13.53 9.41 -0.95
CA GLN A 97 13.87 8.32 -1.86
C GLN A 97 14.61 7.18 -1.13
N GLU A 98 15.44 7.50 -0.14
CA GLU A 98 16.11 6.48 0.69
C GLU A 98 15.10 5.75 1.58
N GLU A 99 14.17 6.48 2.21
CA GLU A 99 13.07 5.87 2.97
C GLU A 99 12.24 4.92 2.10
N PHE A 100 11.91 5.35 0.88
CA PHE A 100 11.19 4.52 -0.09
C PHE A 100 11.97 3.25 -0.40
N TYR A 101 13.27 3.37 -0.71
CA TYR A 101 14.13 2.23 -1.02
C TYR A 101 14.18 1.21 0.12
N ILE A 102 14.35 1.66 1.37
CA ILE A 102 14.33 0.79 2.54
C ILE A 102 12.99 0.06 2.63
N HIS A 103 11.87 0.79 2.56
CA HIS A 103 10.54 0.20 2.70
C HIS A 103 10.17 -0.78 1.59
N SER A 104 10.53 -0.48 0.33
CA SER A 104 10.21 -1.31 -0.83
C SER A 104 11.01 -2.62 -0.86
N HIS A 105 12.15 -2.68 -0.16
CA HIS A 105 13.02 -3.86 -0.10
C HIS A 105 12.98 -4.59 1.26
N SER A 106 12.17 -4.12 2.21
CA SER A 106 12.10 -4.69 3.55
C SER A 106 10.86 -5.55 3.75
N VAL A 107 11.05 -6.73 4.34
CA VAL A 107 10.00 -7.68 4.74
C VAL A 107 10.07 -7.96 6.24
N ILE A 108 8.92 -8.23 6.85
CA ILE A 108 8.79 -8.60 8.26
C ILE A 108 8.93 -10.12 8.40
N GLN A 109 9.78 -10.58 9.31
CA GLN A 109 9.99 -12.01 9.61
C GLN A 109 8.90 -12.53 10.56
#